data_AF-A0A2H3CWU7-F1
#
_entry.id   AF-A0A2H3CWU7-F1
#
_cell.length_a   1.000
_cell.length_b   1.000
_cell.length_c   1.000
_cell.angle_alpha   90.00
_cell.angle_beta   90.00
_cell.angle_gamma   90.00
#
_symmetry.space_group_name_H-M   'P 1'
#
loop_
_entity.id
_entity.type
_entity.pdbx_description
1 polymer ?
#
loop_
_entity_poly.entity_id
_entity_poly.type
_entity_poly.pdbx_seq_one_letter_code
_entity_poly.pdbx_strand_id
1 'polypeptide(L)'
;MSSSTSTVKLLNLPHLKDNSTNHILYKEQILNVATSKGLRRVLYGTTKKPMEMTEMNRDYYLPGHPAPLSDNKVEKQLTLQDVYDQKEAQVHEMMYETISTLTFMQIKNKPTAAAMWKRLTSIFSEKGIYKLQNQHCPDDGDI
;
A
#
# COMPACT_ATOMS: atom_id res chain seq x y z
N MET A 1 -0.38 11.73 37.98
CA MET A 1 -0.76 11.50 36.57
C MET A 1 0.43 10.87 35.88
N SER A 2 0.35 9.59 35.54
CA SER A 2 1.46 8.88 34.89
C SER A 2 1.46 9.20 33.39
N SER A 3 2.42 10.01 32.95
CA SER A 3 2.66 10.24 31.52
C SER A 3 3.25 8.98 30.92
N SER A 4 2.45 8.24 30.14
CA SER A 4 2.96 7.16 29.30
C SER A 4 3.78 7.77 28.16
N THR A 5 5.10 7.82 28.33
CA THR A 5 6.03 8.10 27.22
C THR A 5 5.96 6.95 26.22
N SER A 6 5.16 7.12 25.17
CA SER A 6 5.18 6.22 24.01
C SER A 6 6.53 6.36 23.31
N THR A 7 7.42 5.38 23.49
CA THR A 7 8.65 5.28 22.70
C THR A 7 8.22 4.98 21.26
N VAL A 8 8.21 6.00 20.41
CA VAL A 8 8.00 5.81 18.97
C VAL A 8 9.20 5.02 18.46
N LYS A 9 9.04 3.70 18.33
CA LYS A 9 10.02 2.88 17.61
C LYS A 9 9.98 3.34 16.16
N LEU A 10 10.98 4.11 15.76
CA LEU A 10 11.23 4.41 14.35
C LEU A 10 11.53 3.06 13.68
N LEU A 11 10.53 2.51 12.99
CA LEU A 11 10.69 1.28 12.24
C LEU A 11 11.63 1.59 11.08
N ASN A 12 12.88 1.14 11.20
CA ASN A 12 13.89 1.35 10.17
C ASN A 12 13.57 0.41 9.00
N LEU A 13 12.68 0.84 8.12
CA LEU A 13 12.30 0.08 6.94
C LEU A 13 13.47 0.02 5.96
N PRO A 14 13.72 -1.13 5.33
CA PRO A 14 14.81 -1.26 4.39
C PRO A 14 14.47 -0.46 3.13
N HIS A 15 15.40 0.34 2.63
CA HIS A 15 15.26 0.90 1.29
C HIS A 15 15.37 -0.22 0.24
N LEU A 16 14.42 -0.25 -0.69
CA LEU A 16 14.45 -1.15 -1.83
C LEU A 16 15.56 -0.73 -2.80
N LYS A 17 16.50 -1.64 -3.06
CA LYS A 17 17.59 -1.38 -4.00
C LYS A 17 17.08 -1.48 -5.43
N ASP A 18 17.46 -0.53 -6.29
CA ASP A 18 17.06 -0.50 -7.71
C ASP A 18 17.48 -1.76 -8.48
N ASN A 19 18.53 -2.42 -7.99
CA ASN A 19 19.09 -3.66 -8.52
C ASN A 19 18.36 -4.94 -8.05
N SER A 20 17.21 -4.81 -7.37
CA SER A 20 16.33 -5.88 -6.87
C SER A 20 16.94 -6.90 -5.89
N THR A 21 18.17 -6.72 -5.43
CA THR A 21 18.89 -7.74 -4.64
C THR A 21 18.28 -8.02 -3.28
N ASN A 22 17.61 -7.03 -2.66
CA ASN A 22 16.97 -7.18 -1.35
C ASN A 22 15.45 -7.30 -1.43
N HIS A 23 14.86 -7.56 -2.61
CA HIS A 23 13.40 -7.47 -2.79
C HIS A 23 12.62 -8.48 -1.94
N ILE A 24 13.14 -9.70 -1.71
CA ILE A 24 12.51 -10.72 -0.85
C ILE A 24 12.43 -10.22 0.59
N LEU A 25 13.56 -9.78 1.15
CA LEU A 25 13.65 -9.24 2.51
C LEU A 25 12.77 -7.99 2.68
N TYR A 26 12.84 -7.08 1.70
CA TYR A 26 12.02 -5.87 1.66
C TYR A 26 10.52 -6.20 1.74
N LYS A 27 10.07 -7.15 0.91
CA LYS A 27 8.66 -7.59 0.87
C LYS A 27 8.18 -8.10 2.22
N GLU A 28 8.99 -8.93 2.87
CA GLU A 28 8.68 -9.49 4.18
C GLU A 28 8.60 -8.42 5.28
N GLN A 29 9.56 -7.48 5.30
CA GLN A 29 9.60 -6.43 6.33
C GLN A 29 8.46 -5.42 6.17
N ILE A 30 8.16 -4.98 4.94
CA ILE A 30 7.00 -4.12 4.67
C ILE A 30 5.70 -4.80 5.09
N LEU A 31 5.57 -6.11 4.79
CA LEU A 31 4.38 -6.86 5.19
C LEU A 31 4.22 -6.93 6.73
N ASN A 32 5.31 -7.15 7.45
CA ASN A 32 5.30 -7.19 8.91
C ASN A 32 4.90 -5.83 9.50
N VAL A 33 5.46 -4.73 8.99
CA VAL A 33 5.11 -3.37 9.43
C VAL A 33 3.68 -3.00 9.08
N ALA A 34 3.22 -3.31 7.86
CA ALA A 34 1.83 -3.11 7.48
C ALA A 34 0.88 -3.92 8.37
N THR A 35 1.26 -5.15 8.73
CA THR A 35 0.46 -5.99 9.64
C THR A 35 0.43 -5.40 11.05
N SER A 36 1.56 -4.95 11.61
CA SER A 36 1.60 -4.34 12.94
C SER A 36 0.81 -3.02 13.03
N LYS A 37 0.69 -2.30 11.91
CA LYS A 37 -0.12 -1.07 11.80
C LYS A 37 -1.59 -1.33 11.41
N GLY A 38 -2.02 -2.58 11.24
CA GLY A 38 -3.38 -2.92 10.80
C GLY A 38 -3.69 -2.56 9.33
N LEU A 39 -2.66 -2.28 8.53
CA LEU A 39 -2.73 -1.88 7.12
C LEU A 39 -2.67 -3.06 6.14
N ARG A 40 -2.49 -4.30 6.64
CA ARG A 40 -2.38 -5.51 5.80
C ARG A 40 -3.49 -5.61 4.75
N ARG A 41 -4.74 -5.34 5.13
CA ARG A 41 -5.88 -5.45 4.20
C ARG A 41 -5.82 -4.40 3.08
N VAL A 42 -5.33 -3.20 3.38
CA VAL A 42 -5.13 -2.12 2.40
C VAL A 42 -4.01 -2.50 1.45
N LEU A 43 -2.88 -2.98 1.98
CA LEU A 43 -1.74 -3.44 1.18
C LEU A 43 -2.11 -4.55 0.17
N TYR A 44 -3.01 -5.48 0.56
CA TYR A 44 -3.50 -6.54 -0.32
C TYR A 44 -4.77 -6.18 -1.12
N GLY A 45 -5.35 -5.00 -0.91
CA GLY A 45 -6.57 -4.58 -1.60
C GLY A 45 -7.83 -5.36 -1.20
N THR A 46 -7.84 -5.91 0.02
CA THR A 46 -9.00 -6.60 0.61
C THR A 46 -9.83 -5.68 1.49
N THR A 47 -9.38 -4.45 1.74
CA THR A 47 -10.19 -3.40 2.35
C THR A 47 -11.26 -2.95 1.36
N LYS A 48 -12.53 -2.93 1.80
CA LYS A 48 -13.64 -2.43 1.00
C LYS A 48 -13.67 -0.91 1.06
N LYS A 49 -13.63 -0.25 -0.10
CA LYS A 49 -13.90 1.18 -0.19
C LYS A 49 -15.36 1.46 0.22
N PRO A 50 -15.61 2.42 1.12
CA PRO A 50 -16.97 2.85 1.43
C PRO A 50 -17.72 3.32 0.18
N MET A 51 -19.04 3.15 0.15
CA MET A 51 -19.87 3.66 -0.93
C MET A 51 -19.89 5.19 -0.91
N GLU A 52 -19.74 5.80 -2.08
CA GLU A 52 -19.84 7.24 -2.22
C GLU A 52 -21.30 7.67 -2.11
N MET A 53 -21.56 8.69 -1.30
CA MET A 53 -22.89 9.29 -1.16
C MET A 53 -23.13 10.28 -2.30
N THR A 54 -24.38 10.37 -2.76
CA THR A 54 -24.80 11.42 -3.70
C THR A 54 -25.59 12.47 -2.94
N GLU A 55 -25.20 13.73 -3.10
CA GLU A 55 -25.97 14.87 -2.60
C GLU A 55 -27.03 15.26 -3.64
N MET A 56 -28.30 15.32 -3.23
CA MET A 56 -29.41 15.84 -4.02
C MET A 56 -30.28 16.73 -3.15
N ASN A 57 -30.53 17.96 -3.57
CA ASN A 57 -31.36 18.92 -2.83
C ASN A 57 -30.94 19.11 -1.35
N ARG A 58 -29.64 19.06 -1.04
CA ARG A 58 -29.04 19.12 0.32
C ARG A 58 -29.27 17.90 1.20
N ASP A 59 -29.88 16.85 0.67
CA ASP A 59 -29.98 15.55 1.32
C ASP A 59 -28.97 14.57 0.72
N TYR A 60 -28.48 13.64 1.53
CA TYR A 60 -27.52 12.62 1.11
C TYR A 60 -28.19 11.27 0.91
N TYR A 61 -27.82 10.58 -0.17
CA TYR A 61 -28.37 9.29 -0.55
C TYR A 61 -27.24 8.28 -0.76
N LEU A 62 -27.49 7.03 -0.37
CA LEU A 62 -26.66 5.90 -0.81
C LEU A 62 -27.16 5.38 -2.16
N PRO A 63 -26.27 4.86 -3.02
CA PRO A 63 -26.67 4.23 -4.27
C PRO A 63 -27.72 3.13 -4.04
N GLY A 64 -28.85 3.19 -4.75
CA GLY A 64 -29.94 2.22 -4.65
C GLY A 64 -30.88 2.42 -3.44
N HIS A 65 -30.66 3.45 -2.62
CA HIS A 65 -31.56 3.80 -1.51
C HIS A 65 -32.39 5.05 -1.85
N PRO A 66 -33.73 4.92 -1.93
CA PRO A 66 -34.60 6.04 -2.32
C PRO A 66 -34.84 7.05 -1.19
N ALA A 67 -34.53 6.70 0.06
CA ALA A 67 -34.74 7.55 1.22
C ALA A 67 -33.45 8.31 1.58
N PRO A 68 -33.55 9.60 1.97
CA PRO A 68 -32.41 10.36 2.43
C PRO A 68 -31.83 9.76 3.72
N LEU A 69 -30.52 9.87 3.88
CA LEU A 69 -29.82 9.46 5.09
C LEU A 69 -30.06 10.48 6.19
N SER A 70 -30.17 10.00 7.43
CA SER A 70 -30.12 10.89 8.59
C SER A 70 -28.69 11.40 8.80
N ASP A 71 -28.54 12.59 9.40
CA ASP A 71 -27.24 13.23 9.68
C ASP A 71 -26.25 12.29 10.37
N ASN A 72 -26.71 11.49 11.34
CA ASN A 72 -25.86 10.50 12.02
C ASN A 72 -25.31 9.43 11.07
N LYS A 73 -26.10 9.01 10.08
CA LYS A 73 -25.65 8.04 9.07
C LYS A 73 -24.70 8.68 8.06
N VAL A 74 -24.97 9.92 7.66
CA VAL A 74 -24.07 10.71 6.80
C VAL A 74 -22.71 10.83 7.46
N GLU A 75 -22.68 11.25 8.72
CA GLU A 75 -21.40 11.47 9.42
C GLU A 75 -20.62 10.19 9.66
N LYS A 76 -21.32 9.08 9.97
CA LYS A 76 -20.68 7.76 10.03
C LYS A 76 -20.07 7.37 8.69
N GLN A 77 -20.74 7.65 7.59
CA GLN A 77 -20.23 7.32 6.26
C GLN A 77 -19.01 8.17 5.88
N LEU A 78 -19.03 9.47 6.19
CA LEU A 78 -17.86 10.36 6.02
C LEU A 78 -16.67 9.88 6.84
N THR A 79 -16.90 9.56 8.12
CA THR A 79 -15.85 9.01 9.00
C THR A 79 -15.26 7.72 8.43
N LEU A 80 -16.08 6.82 7.87
CA LEU A 80 -15.59 5.59 7.24
C LEU A 80 -14.74 5.88 6.00
N GLN A 81 -15.14 6.89 5.21
CA GLN A 81 -14.39 7.34 4.03
C GLN A 81 -13.03 7.92 4.44
N ASP A 82 -13.00 8.83 5.42
CA ASP A 82 -11.77 9.42 5.95
C ASP A 82 -10.81 8.36 6.50
N VAL A 83 -11.33 7.38 7.25
CA VAL A 83 -10.52 6.27 7.77
C VAL A 83 -9.98 5.39 6.64
N TYR A 84 -10.75 5.18 5.57
CA TYR A 84 -10.28 4.45 4.40
C TYR A 84 -9.12 5.21 3.72
N ASP A 85 -9.33 6.50 3.42
CA ASP A 85 -8.37 7.34 2.72
C ASP A 85 -7.09 7.55 3.53
N GLN A 86 -7.22 7.73 4.86
CA GLN A 86 -6.06 7.83 5.76
C GLN A 86 -5.21 6.55 5.71
N LYS A 87 -5.83 5.37 5.66
CA LYS A 87 -5.09 4.11 5.60
C LYS A 87 -4.44 3.87 4.24
N GLU A 88 -5.08 4.26 3.13
CA GLU A 88 -4.46 4.27 1.81
C GLU A 88 -3.22 5.17 1.81
N ALA A 89 -3.34 6.39 2.35
CA ALA A 89 -2.23 7.34 2.47
C ALA A 89 -1.06 6.80 3.30
N GLN A 90 -1.33 6.18 4.45
CA GLN A 90 -0.27 5.59 5.30
C GLN A 90 0.53 4.49 4.58
N VAL A 91 -0.13 3.70 3.72
CA VAL A 91 0.58 2.68 2.93
C VAL A 91 1.39 3.34 1.80
N HIS A 92 0.86 4.39 1.15
CA HIS A 92 1.62 5.18 0.18
C HIS A 92 2.88 5.78 0.80
N GLU A 93 2.77 6.46 1.93
CA GLU A 93 3.92 7.04 2.66
C GLU A 93 4.98 5.97 2.96
N MET A 94 4.56 4.83 3.52
CA MET A 94 5.45 3.70 3.81
C MET A 94 6.21 3.22 2.56
N MET A 95 5.55 3.16 1.41
CA MET A 95 6.21 2.78 0.15
C MET A 95 7.13 3.88 -0.36
N TYR A 96 6.70 5.15 -0.34
CA TYR A 96 7.45 6.27 -0.89
C TYR A 96 8.72 6.56 -0.11
N GLU A 97 8.69 6.40 1.21
CA GLU A 97 9.87 6.55 2.08
C GLU A 97 10.95 5.51 1.79
N THR A 98 10.60 4.38 1.18
CA THR A 98 11.49 3.21 1.10
C THR A 98 11.90 2.83 -0.32
N ILE A 99 11.47 3.59 -1.32
CA ILE A 99 11.82 3.38 -2.74
C ILE A 99 12.62 4.57 -3.30
N SER A 100 13.34 4.34 -4.40
CA SER A 100 14.01 5.41 -5.14
C SER A 100 13.03 6.29 -5.90
N THR A 101 13.42 7.53 -6.22
CA THR A 101 12.63 8.45 -7.07
C THR A 101 12.28 7.83 -8.43
N LEU A 102 13.22 7.07 -9.02
CA LEU A 102 12.99 6.37 -10.29
C LEU A 102 11.84 5.36 -10.14
N THR A 103 11.87 4.55 -9.08
CA THR A 103 10.83 3.56 -8.80
C THR A 103 9.49 4.22 -8.49
N PHE A 104 9.50 5.31 -7.72
CA PHE A 104 8.31 6.11 -7.45
C PHE A 104 7.61 6.57 -8.74
N MET A 105 8.37 7.12 -9.70
CA MET A 105 7.81 7.58 -10.97
C MET A 105 7.12 6.46 -11.77
N GLN A 106 7.56 5.21 -11.61
CA GLN A 106 6.96 4.04 -12.28
C GLN A 106 5.65 3.56 -11.64
N ILE A 107 5.38 3.93 -10.38
CA ILE A 107 4.25 3.39 -9.61
C ILE A 107 3.25 4.45 -9.12
N LYS A 108 3.58 5.75 -9.18
CA LYS A 108 2.77 6.85 -8.61
C LYS A 108 1.33 6.97 -9.15
N ASN A 109 1.07 6.52 -10.38
CA ASN A 109 -0.24 6.67 -11.02
C ASN A 109 -1.17 5.47 -10.78
N LYS A 110 -0.96 4.72 -9.69
CA LYS A 110 -1.82 3.58 -9.34
C LYS A 110 -2.99 4.05 -8.45
N PRO A 111 -4.22 3.56 -8.71
CA PRO A 111 -5.42 4.10 -8.08
C PRO A 111 -5.58 3.69 -6.62
N THR A 112 -4.88 2.64 -6.18
CA THR A 112 -4.91 2.15 -4.80
C THR A 112 -3.51 1.74 -4.37
N ALA A 113 -3.26 1.78 -3.07
CA ALA A 113 -2.03 1.30 -2.45
C ALA A 113 -1.79 -0.18 -2.80
N ALA A 114 -2.84 -0.99 -2.91
CA ALA A 114 -2.75 -2.38 -3.35
C ALA A 114 -2.25 -2.51 -4.80
N ALA A 115 -2.78 -1.70 -5.72
CA ALA A 115 -2.35 -1.69 -7.12
C ALA A 115 -0.89 -1.20 -7.24
N MET A 116 -0.51 -0.23 -6.43
CA MET A 116 0.86 0.26 -6.32
C MET A 116 1.81 -0.82 -5.80
N TRP A 117 1.45 -1.49 -4.71
CA TRP A 117 2.20 -2.60 -4.14
C TRP A 117 2.37 -3.75 -5.12
N LYS A 118 1.30 -4.15 -5.80
CA LYS A 118 1.34 -5.18 -6.85
C LYS A 118 2.29 -4.77 -7.98
N ARG A 119 2.23 -3.52 -8.45
CA ARG A 119 3.13 -3.03 -9.50
C ARG A 119 4.59 -3.02 -9.02
N LEU A 120 4.84 -2.55 -7.81
CA LEU A 120 6.16 -2.54 -7.20
C LEU A 120 6.73 -3.95 -7.17
N THR A 121 6.02 -4.92 -6.60
CA THR A 121 6.48 -6.31 -6.53
C THR A 121 6.74 -6.92 -7.92
N SER A 122 5.92 -6.62 -8.93
CA SER A 122 6.13 -7.08 -10.32
C SER A 122 7.47 -6.60 -10.90
N ILE A 123 7.76 -5.29 -10.79
CA ILE A 123 8.98 -4.68 -11.33
C ILE A 123 10.24 -5.39 -10.81
N PHE A 124 10.27 -5.74 -9.53
CA PHE A 124 11.45 -6.33 -8.91
C PHE A 124 11.49 -7.86 -9.01
N SER A 125 10.34 -8.53 -9.10
CA SER A 125 10.29 -9.96 -9.46
C SER A 125 10.79 -10.20 -10.89
N GLU A 126 10.37 -9.37 -11.85
CA GLU A 126 10.87 -9.42 -13.23
C GLU A 126 12.40 -9.22 -13.26
N LYS A 127 12.91 -8.14 -12.64
CA LYS A 127 14.35 -7.87 -12.54
C LYS A 127 15.15 -8.96 -11.82
N GLY A 128 14.56 -9.62 -10.81
CA GLY A 128 15.19 -10.71 -10.07
C GLY A 128 15.37 -11.98 -10.91
N ILE A 129 14.39 -12.30 -11.77
CA ILE A 129 14.43 -13.46 -12.66
C ILE A 129 15.52 -13.30 -13.73
N TYR A 130 15.65 -12.12 -14.33
CA TYR A 130 16.70 -11.85 -15.32
C TYR A 130 18.12 -12.00 -14.74
N LYS A 131 18.31 -11.80 -13.43
CA LYS A 131 19.62 -11.99 -12.78
C LYS A 131 19.96 -13.45 -12.50
N LEU A 132 18.97 -14.29 -12.24
CA LEU A 132 19.19 -15.73 -12.05
C LEU A 132 19.45 -16.43 -13.39
N GLN A 133 18.84 -15.97 -14.49
CA GLN A 133 19.11 -16.50 -15.83
C GLN A 133 20.48 -16.08 -16.37
N ASN A 134 20.96 -14.87 -16.05
CA ASN A 134 22.29 -14.40 -16.44
C ASN A 134 23.43 -14.91 -15.54
N GLN A 135 23.12 -15.76 -14.55
CA GLN A 135 24.08 -16.55 -13.79
C GLN A 135 24.12 -18.01 -14.26
N HIS A 136 23.67 -18.30 -15.48
CA HIS A 136 24.02 -19.56 -16.14
C HIS A 136 25.55 -19.64 -16.18
N CYS A 137 26.12 -20.59 -15.42
CA CYS A 137 27.53 -20.91 -15.48
C CYS A 137 27.93 -21.08 -16.95
N PRO A 138 29.11 -20.60 -17.38
CA PRO A 138 29.62 -21.04 -18.66
C PRO A 138 29.62 -22.56 -18.62
N ASP A 139 28.87 -23.16 -19.54
CA ASP A 139 29.00 -24.55 -19.89
C ASP A 139 30.48 -24.75 -20.19
N ASP A 140 31.16 -25.52 -19.34
CA ASP A 140 32.55 -25.92 -19.55
C ASP A 140 32.57 -26.82 -20.79
N GLY A 141 32.48 -26.18 -21.96
CA GLY A 141 32.60 -26.80 -23.26
C GLY A 141 34.04 -27.25 -23.44
N ASP A 142 34.21 -28.57 -23.35
CA ASP A 142 35.19 -29.45 -24.00
C ASP A 142 36.54 -28.84 -24.43
N ILE A 143 37.63 -29.34 -23.81
CA ILE A 143 38.81 -30.00 -24.44
C ILE A 143 39.56 -30.80 -23.35
#